data_AF-D8QM71-F1
#
_entry.id   AF-D8QM71-F1
#
_cell.length_a   1.000
_cell.length_b   1.000
_cell.length_c   1.000
_cell.angle_alpha   90.00
_cell.angle_beta   90.00
_cell.angle_gamma   90.00
#
_symmetry.space_group_name_H-M   'P 1'
#
loop_
_entity.id
_entity.type
_entity.pdbx_description
1 polymer ?
#
loop_
_entity_poly.entity_id
_entity_poly.type
_entity_poly.pdbx_seq_one_letter_code
_entity_poly.pdbx_strand_id
1 'polypeptide(L)'
;VFHAFGHDWPCQLIYHPRKCIGFGLSDGEGCERFWYSISKLIPYLRVAGYHLRMYTLNTQFAFATKESIANLAAWLKRKMTNAAAKRKEADLMIEEAGEVAQDESFIREQWEAQVREQTKPSRKQNKGLGEKEVQLALELHGELQKAEEGLKSLRAAAQADDLDLEQEAELRSAEAKHLAAQARYDRKVAELGVKGRAKLSQLTKSKILTRRANGLVLLRKAQAGIMKRKMEVERTVGSHRNKHGEKKLRKHITTAAERREGTIKSIVSKYNKACRDLAAMIKREITRKGRCAIRPLTELPTSGIWDLGIDNACWDDLRFDGDATDRAPAWMSDHNTRQAIRGRLLLDRCDEE
;
A
#
# COMPACT_ATOMS: atom_id res chain seq x y z
N VAL A 1 -9.76 -19.49 -8.44
CA VAL A 1 -9.43 -18.16 -7.90
C VAL A 1 -10.02 -17.12 -8.84
N PHE A 2 -11.00 -16.35 -8.37
CA PHE A 2 -11.65 -15.31 -9.17
C PHE A 2 -10.91 -13.98 -8.99
N HIS A 3 -10.43 -13.44 -10.11
CA HIS A 3 -9.86 -12.11 -10.31
C HIS A 3 -8.71 -11.68 -9.39
N ALA A 4 -7.52 -11.57 -9.98
CA ALA A 4 -6.42 -10.79 -9.42
C ALA A 4 -6.87 -9.38 -9.02
N PHE A 5 -7.70 -8.71 -9.83
CA PHE A 5 -7.97 -7.26 -9.73
C PHE A 5 -9.39 -6.89 -9.21
N GLY A 6 -10.12 -7.84 -8.61
CA GLY A 6 -11.54 -7.65 -8.25
C GLY A 6 -11.83 -6.90 -6.94
N HIS A 7 -10.87 -6.85 -6.02
CA HIS A 7 -11.07 -6.51 -4.61
C HIS A 7 -10.05 -5.49 -4.08
N ASP A 8 -10.37 -4.82 -2.95
CA ASP A 8 -9.55 -3.79 -2.28
C ASP A 8 -8.09 -4.23 -2.06
N TRP A 9 -7.16 -3.29 -1.84
CA TRP A 9 -5.72 -3.55 -1.66
C TRP A 9 -5.36 -4.75 -0.73
N PRO A 10 -5.98 -4.90 0.46
CA PRO A 10 -5.80 -6.10 1.28
C PRO A 10 -6.03 -7.42 0.52
N CYS A 11 -7.06 -7.47 -0.32
CA CYS A 11 -7.39 -8.66 -1.09
C CYS A 11 -6.39 -8.90 -2.24
N GLN A 12 -5.76 -7.85 -2.78
CA GLN A 12 -4.66 -8.01 -3.75
C GLN A 12 -3.48 -8.73 -3.11
N LEU A 13 -3.12 -8.35 -1.88
CA LEU A 13 -2.02 -8.98 -1.17
C LEU A 13 -2.28 -10.46 -0.86
N ILE A 14 -3.54 -10.82 -0.58
CA ILE A 14 -3.92 -12.17 -0.18
C ILE A 14 -4.24 -13.08 -1.37
N TYR A 15 -4.89 -12.56 -2.41
CA TYR A 15 -5.52 -13.38 -3.45
C TYR A 15 -4.99 -13.14 -4.87
N HIS A 16 -4.10 -12.16 -5.08
CA HIS A 16 -3.51 -11.96 -6.40
C HIS A 16 -2.66 -13.18 -6.77
N PRO A 17 -2.83 -13.81 -7.94
CA PRO A 17 -2.09 -15.02 -8.35
C PRO A 17 -0.57 -14.89 -8.20
N ARG A 18 0.02 -13.76 -8.63
CA ARG A 18 1.46 -13.48 -8.43
C ARG A 18 1.92 -13.30 -6.97
N LYS A 19 1.02 -13.25 -6.00
CA LYS A 19 1.31 -13.21 -4.56
C LYS A 19 1.00 -14.54 -3.87
N CYS A 20 0.22 -15.42 -4.53
CA CYS A 20 -0.13 -16.76 -4.05
C CYS A 20 0.83 -17.82 -4.61
N ILE A 21 1.28 -18.73 -3.76
CA ILE A 21 2.11 -19.88 -4.17
C ILE A 21 1.32 -20.79 -5.11
N GLY A 22 2.02 -21.34 -6.12
CA GLY A 22 1.48 -22.33 -7.06
C GLY A 22 0.77 -21.76 -8.28
N PHE A 23 0.89 -20.45 -8.52
CA PHE A 23 0.30 -19.78 -9.68
C PHE A 23 1.34 -19.36 -10.73
N GLY A 24 2.64 -19.43 -10.40
CA GLY A 24 3.71 -18.99 -11.29
C GLY A 24 3.51 -17.55 -11.76
N LEU A 25 3.75 -17.31 -13.05
CA LEU A 25 3.57 -16.00 -13.67
C LEU A 25 2.14 -15.77 -14.19
N SER A 26 1.20 -16.65 -13.85
CA SER A 26 -0.20 -16.52 -14.23
C SER A 26 -0.83 -15.24 -13.67
N ASP A 27 -1.68 -14.62 -14.48
CA ASP A 27 -2.57 -13.52 -14.08
C ASP A 27 -3.96 -14.02 -13.64
N GLY A 28 -4.20 -15.33 -13.75
CA GLY A 28 -5.49 -15.96 -13.42
C GLY A 28 -6.60 -15.75 -14.45
N GLU A 29 -6.32 -15.16 -15.62
CA GLU A 29 -7.34 -14.78 -16.61
C GLU A 29 -7.68 -15.89 -17.63
N GLY A 30 -7.08 -17.08 -17.52
CA GLY A 30 -7.22 -18.14 -18.53
C GLY A 30 -8.67 -18.50 -18.85
N CYS A 31 -9.51 -18.65 -17.83
CA CYS A 31 -10.94 -18.93 -17.99
C CYS A 31 -11.68 -17.78 -18.66
N GLU A 32 -11.38 -16.53 -18.32
CA GLU A 32 -12.04 -15.35 -18.91
C GLU A 32 -11.70 -15.21 -20.39
N ARG A 33 -10.43 -15.41 -20.75
CA ARG A 33 -9.97 -15.40 -22.15
C ARG A 33 -10.70 -16.46 -22.99
N PHE A 34 -10.93 -17.63 -22.40
CA PHE A 34 -11.71 -18.68 -23.04
C PHE A 34 -13.18 -18.29 -23.21
N TRP A 35 -13.87 -17.86 -22.15
CA TRP A 35 -15.28 -17.44 -22.25
C TRP A 35 -15.46 -16.25 -23.20
N TYR A 36 -14.47 -15.38 -23.26
CA TYR A 36 -14.40 -14.29 -24.21
C TYR A 36 -14.32 -14.79 -25.67
N SER A 37 -13.47 -15.77 -25.98
CA SER A 37 -13.29 -16.26 -27.36
C SER A 37 -14.56 -16.90 -27.95
N ILE A 38 -15.38 -17.53 -27.11
CA ILE A 38 -16.66 -18.15 -27.52
C ILE A 38 -17.87 -17.24 -27.31
N SER A 39 -17.67 -16.01 -26.82
CA SER A 39 -18.76 -15.09 -26.50
C SER A 39 -19.66 -14.74 -27.70
N LYS A 40 -19.12 -14.83 -28.92
CA LYS A 40 -19.86 -14.68 -30.19
C LYS A 40 -21.00 -15.67 -30.37
N LEU A 41 -20.97 -16.81 -29.66
CA LEU A 41 -22.02 -17.83 -29.73
C LEU A 41 -23.26 -17.44 -28.93
N ILE A 42 -23.15 -16.52 -27.95
CA ILE A 42 -24.24 -16.18 -27.03
C ILE A 42 -25.55 -15.81 -27.75
N PRO A 43 -25.57 -14.94 -28.79
CA PRO A 43 -26.82 -14.60 -29.49
C PRO A 43 -27.50 -15.82 -30.12
N TYR A 44 -26.71 -16.69 -30.76
CA TYR A 44 -27.20 -17.93 -31.38
C TYR A 44 -27.71 -18.93 -30.33
N LEU A 45 -26.94 -19.15 -29.25
CA LEU A 45 -27.29 -20.13 -28.22
C LEU A 45 -28.53 -19.75 -27.42
N ARG A 46 -28.92 -18.47 -27.39
CA ARG A 46 -30.16 -18.00 -26.73
C ARG A 46 -31.43 -18.47 -27.44
N VAL A 47 -31.39 -18.62 -28.76
CA VAL A 47 -32.53 -19.09 -29.57
C VAL A 47 -32.45 -20.57 -29.92
N ALA A 48 -31.31 -21.22 -29.65
CA ALA A 48 -31.12 -22.65 -29.83
C ALA A 48 -31.78 -23.48 -28.72
N GLY A 49 -32.37 -24.63 -29.10
CA GLY A 49 -32.87 -25.64 -28.17
C GLY A 49 -31.74 -26.28 -27.34
N TYR A 50 -32.11 -26.95 -26.24
CA TYR A 50 -31.18 -27.52 -25.26
C TYR A 50 -30.08 -28.39 -25.89
N HIS A 51 -30.46 -29.39 -26.71
CA HIS A 51 -29.50 -30.32 -27.32
C HIS A 51 -28.55 -29.64 -28.30
N LEU A 52 -29.05 -28.70 -29.10
CA LEU A 52 -28.23 -27.94 -30.05
C LEU A 52 -27.22 -27.05 -29.32
N ARG A 53 -27.64 -26.39 -28.24
CA ARG A 53 -26.75 -25.58 -27.40
C ARG A 53 -25.60 -26.42 -26.82
N MET A 54 -25.92 -27.59 -26.25
CA MET A 54 -24.93 -28.52 -25.71
C MET A 54 -23.97 -29.00 -26.80
N TYR A 55 -24.50 -29.41 -27.96
CA TYR A 55 -23.68 -29.86 -29.08
C TYR A 55 -22.73 -28.77 -29.58
N THR A 56 -23.22 -27.54 -29.78
CA THR A 56 -22.41 -26.41 -30.24
C THR A 56 -21.30 -26.08 -29.24
N LEU A 57 -21.60 -25.99 -27.94
CA LEU A 57 -20.59 -25.69 -26.92
C LEU A 57 -19.52 -26.79 -26.88
N ASN A 58 -19.93 -28.05 -26.83
CA ASN A 58 -19.00 -29.19 -26.81
C ASN A 58 -18.09 -29.21 -28.05
N THR A 59 -18.64 -28.96 -29.23
CA THR A 59 -17.86 -28.91 -30.48
C THR A 59 -16.84 -27.76 -30.45
N GLN A 60 -17.22 -26.60 -29.92
CA GLN A 60 -16.33 -25.45 -29.80
C GLN A 60 -15.23 -25.70 -28.75
N PHE A 61 -15.54 -26.41 -27.67
CA PHE A 61 -14.56 -26.80 -26.65
C PHE A 61 -13.56 -27.80 -27.23
N ALA A 62 -14.03 -28.79 -27.99
CA ALA A 62 -13.19 -29.76 -28.69
C ALA A 62 -12.28 -29.07 -29.72
N PHE A 63 -12.82 -28.13 -30.50
CA PHE A 63 -12.03 -27.34 -31.45
C PHE A 63 -10.94 -26.52 -30.75
N ALA A 64 -11.30 -25.76 -29.70
CA ALA A 64 -10.35 -24.96 -28.93
C ALA A 64 -9.25 -25.81 -28.29
N THR A 65 -9.60 -27.02 -27.80
CA THR A 65 -8.63 -27.97 -27.26
C THR A 65 -7.65 -28.44 -28.34
N LYS A 66 -8.16 -28.81 -29.52
CA LYS A 66 -7.33 -29.22 -30.66
C LYS A 66 -6.38 -28.11 -31.10
N GLU A 67 -6.88 -26.88 -31.19
CA GLU A 67 -6.08 -25.70 -31.51
C GLU A 67 -5.01 -25.41 -30.45
N SER A 68 -5.36 -25.53 -29.16
CA SER A 68 -4.42 -25.35 -28.05
C SER A 68 -3.30 -26.38 -28.09
N ILE A 69 -3.63 -27.65 -28.37
CA ILE A 69 -2.63 -28.73 -28.49
C ILE A 69 -1.73 -28.48 -29.70
N ALA A 70 -2.30 -28.12 -30.86
CA ALA A 70 -1.51 -27.80 -32.05
C ALA A 70 -0.52 -26.64 -31.83
N ASN A 71 -0.89 -25.68 -30.99
CA ASN A 71 -0.08 -24.52 -30.64
C ASN A 71 0.76 -24.69 -29.37
N LEU A 72 0.76 -25.88 -28.74
CA LEU A 72 1.35 -26.10 -27.43
C LEU A 72 2.84 -25.76 -27.39
N ALA A 73 3.62 -26.21 -28.38
CA ALA A 73 5.06 -25.95 -28.44
C ALA A 73 5.37 -24.44 -28.54
N ALA A 74 4.62 -23.71 -29.38
CA ALA A 74 4.77 -22.26 -29.50
C ALA A 74 4.36 -21.53 -28.22
N TRP A 75 3.34 -22.02 -27.52
CA TRP A 75 2.91 -21.49 -26.22
C TRP A 75 3.97 -21.74 -25.14
N LEU A 76 4.51 -22.96 -25.02
CA LEU A 76 5.58 -23.30 -24.09
C LEU A 76 6.83 -22.45 -24.34
N LYS A 77 7.24 -22.28 -25.60
CA LYS A 77 8.37 -21.40 -25.96
C LYS A 77 8.15 -19.97 -25.46
N ARG A 78 6.97 -19.40 -25.68
CA ARG A 78 6.63 -18.05 -25.18
C ARG A 78 6.65 -17.97 -23.66
N LYS A 79 6.15 -19.00 -22.97
CA LYS A 79 6.18 -19.09 -21.51
C LYS A 79 7.61 -19.13 -20.98
N MET A 80 8.46 -20.00 -21.53
CA MET A 80 9.88 -20.09 -21.17
C MET A 80 10.63 -18.78 -21.43
N THR A 81 10.42 -18.12 -22.57
CA THR A 81 11.03 -16.82 -22.84
C THR A 81 10.58 -15.75 -21.84
N ASN A 82 9.29 -15.73 -21.47
CA ASN A 82 8.77 -14.79 -20.49
C ASN A 82 9.34 -15.07 -19.09
N ALA A 83 9.35 -16.33 -18.65
CA ALA A 83 9.94 -16.74 -17.39
C ALA A 83 11.43 -16.37 -17.31
N ALA A 84 12.20 -16.60 -18.38
CA ALA A 84 13.60 -16.20 -18.43
C ALA A 84 13.79 -14.67 -18.38
N ALA A 85 12.94 -13.89 -19.06
CA ALA A 85 12.98 -12.44 -19.00
C ALA A 85 12.62 -11.91 -17.60
N LYS A 86 11.61 -12.51 -16.96
CA LYS A 86 11.17 -12.14 -15.61
C LYS A 86 12.15 -12.56 -14.52
N ARG A 87 12.84 -13.69 -14.70
CA ARG A 87 13.95 -14.08 -13.84
C ARG A 87 15.08 -13.05 -13.89
N LYS A 88 15.50 -12.62 -15.08
CA LYS A 88 16.52 -11.57 -15.22
C LYS A 88 16.11 -10.26 -14.54
N GLU A 89 14.84 -9.88 -14.66
CA GLU A 89 14.30 -8.72 -13.94
C GLU A 89 14.36 -8.90 -12.42
N ALA A 90 14.02 -10.09 -11.92
CA ALA A 90 14.13 -10.42 -10.50
C ALA A 90 15.58 -10.40 -9.99
N ASP A 91 16.50 -10.99 -10.74
CA ASP A 91 17.93 -11.04 -10.40
C ASP A 91 18.52 -9.63 -10.31
N LEU A 92 18.19 -8.75 -11.26
CA LEU A 92 18.60 -7.34 -11.22
C LEU A 92 18.02 -6.62 -9.99
N MET A 93 16.76 -6.87 -9.63
CA MET A 93 16.18 -6.28 -8.41
C MET A 93 16.89 -6.76 -7.15
N ILE A 94 17.31 -8.03 -7.10
CA ILE A 94 18.06 -8.61 -5.97
C ILE A 94 19.46 -8.01 -5.92
N GLU A 95 20.15 -7.87 -7.05
CA GLU A 95 21.48 -7.26 -7.14
C GLU A 95 21.46 -5.79 -6.70
N GLU A 96 20.51 -5.00 -7.20
CA GLU A 96 20.34 -3.58 -6.85
C GLU A 96 19.99 -3.38 -5.36
N ALA A 97 19.32 -4.35 -4.73
CA ALA A 97 19.00 -4.31 -3.31
C ALA A 97 20.21 -4.59 -2.39
N GLY A 98 21.33 -5.09 -2.94
CA GLY A 98 22.59 -5.25 -2.23
C GLY A 98 22.56 -6.29 -1.10
N GLU A 99 23.26 -6.01 0.01
CA GLU A 99 23.44 -6.97 1.13
C GLU A 99 22.11 -7.41 1.76
N VAL A 100 21.08 -6.55 1.77
CA VAL A 100 19.74 -6.88 2.29
C VAL A 100 19.11 -8.06 1.54
N ALA A 101 19.45 -8.21 0.25
CA ALA A 101 18.89 -9.25 -0.60
C ALA A 101 19.49 -10.66 -0.33
N GLN A 102 20.62 -10.72 0.39
CA GLN A 102 21.33 -11.96 0.73
C GLN A 102 20.65 -12.70 1.89
N ASP A 103 19.98 -11.98 2.79
CA ASP A 103 19.23 -12.58 3.90
C ASP A 103 17.79 -12.90 3.46
N GLU A 104 17.62 -14.10 2.90
CA GLU A 104 16.30 -14.56 2.44
C GLU A 104 15.27 -14.64 3.58
N SER A 105 15.69 -15.08 4.77
CA SER A 105 14.83 -15.15 5.96
C SER A 105 14.25 -13.78 6.31
N PHE A 106 15.12 -12.77 6.38
CA PHE A 106 14.70 -11.40 6.65
C PHE A 106 13.69 -10.89 5.62
N ILE A 107 13.93 -11.12 4.32
CA ILE A 107 13.00 -10.69 3.26
C ILE A 107 11.63 -11.33 3.42
N ARG A 108 11.58 -12.64 3.72
CA ARG A 108 10.32 -13.36 3.91
C ARG A 108 9.56 -12.86 5.14
N GLU A 109 10.24 -12.65 6.26
CA GLU A 109 9.64 -12.05 7.46
C GLU A 109 9.09 -10.64 7.20
N GLN A 110 9.84 -9.82 6.46
CA GLN A 110 9.43 -8.47 6.09
C GLN A 110 8.21 -8.48 5.16
N TRP A 111 8.13 -9.42 4.22
CA TRP A 111 6.95 -9.62 3.38
C TRP A 111 5.72 -10.03 4.21
N GLU A 112 5.86 -10.98 5.13
CA GLU A 112 4.76 -11.39 6.01
C GLU A 112 4.29 -10.25 6.93
N ALA A 113 5.22 -9.46 7.45
CA ALA A 113 4.90 -8.26 8.22
C ALA A 113 4.13 -7.23 7.39
N GLN A 114 4.52 -7.02 6.12
CA GLN A 114 3.80 -6.16 5.19
C GLN A 114 2.37 -6.64 4.98
N VAL A 115 2.18 -7.92 4.65
CA VAL A 115 0.85 -8.49 4.39
C VAL A 115 -0.03 -8.37 5.63
N ARG A 116 0.48 -8.74 6.82
CA ARG A 116 -0.27 -8.63 8.08
C ARG A 116 -0.71 -7.20 8.38
N GLU A 117 0.16 -6.22 8.17
CA GLU A 117 -0.15 -4.82 8.43
C GLU A 117 -1.17 -4.26 7.42
N GLN A 118 -0.91 -4.46 6.14
CA GLN A 118 -1.71 -3.88 5.06
C GLN A 118 -3.07 -4.56 4.87
N THR A 119 -3.30 -5.71 5.53
CA THR A 119 -4.59 -6.41 5.53
C THR A 119 -5.46 -6.11 6.76
N LYS A 120 -4.97 -5.31 7.73
CA LYS A 120 -5.77 -4.87 8.88
C LYS A 120 -7.01 -4.10 8.42
N PRO A 121 -8.19 -4.33 9.04
CA PRO A 121 -9.40 -3.59 8.72
C PRO A 121 -9.18 -2.07 8.87
N SER A 122 -9.44 -1.32 7.79
CA SER A 122 -9.29 0.14 7.83
C SER A 122 -10.23 0.75 8.87
N ARG A 123 -9.72 1.59 9.79
CA ARG A 123 -10.59 2.35 10.71
C ARG A 123 -11.50 3.27 9.89
N LYS A 124 -12.83 3.18 10.08
CA LYS A 124 -13.81 4.10 9.48
C LYS A 124 -13.47 5.54 9.87
N GLN A 125 -13.42 6.47 8.92
CA GLN A 125 -13.08 7.87 9.19
C GLN A 125 -14.27 8.82 9.16
N ASN A 126 -14.22 9.78 10.09
CA ASN A 126 -15.12 10.90 10.29
C ASN A 126 -14.33 12.22 10.05
N LYS A 127 -15.01 13.35 9.80
CA LYS A 127 -14.35 14.66 9.60
C LYS A 127 -13.46 15.05 10.80
N GLY A 128 -12.32 15.72 10.55
CA GLY A 128 -11.43 16.27 11.59
C GLY A 128 -10.19 15.43 11.93
N LEU A 129 -9.86 14.41 11.13
CA LEU A 129 -8.79 13.47 11.50
C LEU A 129 -7.40 14.11 11.64
N GLY A 130 -7.04 15.07 10.79
CA GLY A 130 -5.75 15.77 10.90
C GLY A 130 -5.59 16.54 12.21
N GLU A 131 -6.68 17.11 12.72
CA GLU A 131 -6.71 17.74 14.06
C GLU A 131 -6.63 16.69 15.16
N LYS A 132 -7.32 15.56 15.02
CA LYS A 132 -7.24 14.43 15.95
C LYS A 132 -5.84 13.81 16.04
N GLU A 133 -5.14 13.69 14.92
CA GLU A 133 -3.75 13.20 14.87
C GLU A 133 -2.79 14.15 15.62
N VAL A 134 -3.02 15.46 15.53
CA VAL A 134 -2.28 16.47 16.28
C VAL A 134 -2.68 16.48 17.76
N GLN A 135 -3.96 16.28 18.06
CA GLN A 135 -4.48 16.18 19.43
C GLN A 135 -3.94 14.94 20.16
N LEU A 136 -3.91 13.79 19.50
CA LEU A 136 -3.29 12.58 20.03
C LEU A 136 -1.80 12.81 20.34
N ALA A 137 -1.09 13.54 19.48
CA ALA A 137 0.30 13.89 19.72
C ALA A 137 0.49 14.84 20.93
N LEU A 138 -0.51 15.68 21.26
CA LEU A 138 -0.54 16.49 22.49
C LEU A 138 -0.81 15.64 23.73
N GLU A 139 -1.73 14.69 23.65
CA GLU A 139 -2.05 13.77 24.74
C GLU A 139 -0.81 12.94 25.13
N LEU A 140 -0.12 12.36 24.14
CA LEU A 140 1.15 11.64 24.34
C LEU A 140 2.24 12.53 24.95
N HIS A 141 2.25 13.83 24.64
CA HIS A 141 3.19 14.77 25.29
C HIS A 141 2.87 14.96 26.77
N GLY A 142 1.59 15.09 27.11
CA GLY A 142 1.14 15.20 28.51
C GLY A 142 1.44 13.93 29.30
N GLU A 143 1.29 12.75 28.69
CA GLU A 143 1.71 11.48 29.31
C GLU A 143 3.21 11.42 29.59
N LEU A 144 4.04 11.87 28.63
CA LEU A 144 5.49 11.95 28.82
C LEU A 144 5.85 12.90 29.98
N GLN A 145 5.22 14.07 30.06
CA GLN A 145 5.45 15.02 31.14
C GLN A 145 5.09 14.44 32.51
N LYS A 146 3.94 13.77 32.63
CA LYS A 146 3.53 13.10 33.88
C LYS A 146 4.50 11.98 34.27
N ALA A 147 4.95 11.19 33.31
CA ALA A 147 5.93 10.13 33.56
C ALA A 147 7.30 10.70 33.98
N GLU A 148 7.72 11.82 33.40
CA GLU A 148 8.95 12.53 33.76
C GLU A 148 8.87 13.14 35.18
N GLU A 149 7.74 13.74 35.53
CA GLU A 149 7.48 14.29 36.87
C GLU A 149 7.46 13.19 37.94
N GLY A 150 6.76 12.08 37.70
CA GLY A 150 6.72 10.93 38.61
C GLY A 150 8.10 10.27 38.80
N LEU A 151 8.90 10.18 37.73
CA LEU A 151 10.27 9.69 37.83
C LEU A 151 11.16 10.64 38.65
N LYS A 152 11.01 11.96 38.48
CA LYS A 152 11.75 12.96 39.27
C LYS A 152 11.38 12.92 40.75
N SER A 153 10.10 12.78 41.09
CA SER A 153 9.66 12.70 42.48
C SER A 153 10.18 11.44 43.17
N LEU A 154 10.14 10.30 42.49
CA LEU A 154 10.70 9.04 43.00
C LEU A 154 12.23 9.12 43.14
N ARG A 155 12.94 9.71 42.17
CA ARG A 155 14.40 9.94 42.28
C ARG A 155 14.77 10.90 43.41
N ALA A 156 13.93 11.89 43.71
CA ALA A 156 14.16 12.82 44.82
C ALA A 156 13.89 12.15 46.18
N ALA A 157 12.88 11.28 46.29
CA ALA A 157 12.62 10.47 47.48
C ALA A 157 13.71 9.40 47.71
N ALA A 158 14.32 8.92 46.63
CA ALA A 158 15.39 7.93 46.61
C ALA A 158 16.79 8.48 47.00
N GLN A 159 16.93 9.77 47.32
CA GLN A 159 18.18 10.36 47.81
C GLN A 159 18.48 10.06 49.29
N ALA A 160 17.61 9.33 49.99
CA ALA A 160 17.91 8.76 51.30
C ALA A 160 18.75 7.48 51.12
N ASP A 161 19.85 7.35 51.86
CA ASP A 161 20.92 6.34 51.67
C ASP A 161 20.52 4.86 51.82
N ASP A 162 19.24 4.54 52.02
CA ASP A 162 18.76 3.16 52.21
C ASP A 162 17.38 2.97 51.55
N LEU A 163 17.39 2.60 50.26
CA LEU A 163 16.20 2.26 49.49
C LEU A 163 15.82 0.81 49.75
N ASP A 164 14.57 0.56 50.16
CA ASP A 164 14.06 -0.82 50.23
C ASP A 164 13.88 -1.41 48.82
N LEU A 165 13.89 -2.74 48.71
CA LEU A 165 13.65 -3.50 47.47
C LEU A 165 12.36 -3.08 46.76
N GLU A 166 11.34 -2.68 47.52
CA GLU A 166 10.07 -2.19 46.98
C GLU A 166 10.23 -0.81 46.31
N GLN A 167 11.01 0.09 46.90
CA GLN A 167 11.30 1.41 46.34
C GLN A 167 12.20 1.34 45.10
N GLU A 168 13.16 0.40 45.08
CA GLU A 168 13.95 0.10 43.87
C GLU A 168 13.08 -0.42 42.72
N ALA A 169 12.14 -1.32 43.02
CA ALA A 169 11.22 -1.87 42.03
C ALA A 169 10.29 -0.79 41.46
N GLU A 170 9.79 0.11 42.31
CA GLU A 170 9.00 1.27 41.89
C GLU A 170 9.79 2.23 40.99
N LEU A 171 11.06 2.49 41.32
CA LEU A 171 11.94 3.33 40.51
C LEU A 171 12.18 2.72 39.13
N ARG A 172 12.52 1.41 39.05
CA ARG A 172 12.68 0.70 37.78
C ARG A 172 11.39 0.71 36.94
N SER A 173 10.24 0.56 37.59
CA SER A 173 8.92 0.64 36.93
C SER A 173 8.65 2.04 36.37
N ALA A 174 8.98 3.09 37.13
CA ALA A 174 8.84 4.48 36.68
C ALA A 174 9.80 4.82 35.53
N GLU A 175 11.03 4.33 35.55
CA GLU A 175 12.00 4.48 34.47
C GLU A 175 11.52 3.80 33.18
N ALA A 176 11.02 2.56 33.28
CA ALA A 176 10.43 1.84 32.15
C ALA A 176 9.21 2.58 31.57
N LYS A 177 8.33 3.10 32.44
CA LYS A 177 7.16 3.91 32.02
C LYS A 177 7.58 5.20 31.30
N HIS A 178 8.60 5.90 31.80
CA HIS A 178 9.12 7.12 31.16
C HIS A 178 9.74 6.79 29.79
N LEU A 179 10.57 5.75 29.69
CA LEU A 179 11.16 5.29 28.44
C LEU A 179 10.09 4.93 27.40
N ALA A 180 9.05 4.20 27.81
CA ALA A 180 7.95 3.84 26.93
C ALA A 180 7.17 5.09 26.46
N ALA A 181 6.84 6.02 27.36
CA ALA A 181 6.16 7.26 27.02
C ALA A 181 6.99 8.14 26.08
N GLN A 182 8.30 8.21 26.29
CA GLN A 182 9.24 8.96 25.45
C GLN A 182 9.29 8.37 24.03
N ALA A 183 9.40 7.06 23.91
CA ALA A 183 9.43 6.38 22.62
C ALA A 183 8.12 6.54 21.83
N ARG A 184 6.97 6.53 22.52
CA ARG A 184 5.65 6.79 21.89
C ARG A 184 5.54 8.20 21.35
N TYR A 185 5.99 9.18 22.13
CA TYR A 185 6.01 10.58 21.73
C TYR A 185 6.94 10.83 20.53
N ASP A 186 8.19 10.38 20.60
CA ASP A 186 9.21 10.64 19.57
C ASP A 186 8.82 10.04 18.20
N ARG A 187 8.15 8.87 18.17
CA ARG A 187 7.59 8.31 16.92
C ARG A 187 6.45 9.12 16.35
N LYS A 188 5.50 9.57 17.18
CA LYS A 188 4.38 10.39 16.69
C LYS A 188 4.88 11.71 16.08
N VAL A 189 5.90 12.29 16.70
CA VAL A 189 6.65 13.46 16.19
C VAL A 189 7.29 13.15 14.83
N ALA A 190 7.91 11.96 14.67
CA ALA A 190 8.54 11.51 13.42
C ALA A 190 7.52 11.25 12.29
N GLU A 191 6.37 10.63 12.56
CA GLU A 191 5.27 10.44 11.59
C GLU A 191 4.75 11.77 11.04
N LEU A 192 4.60 12.75 11.93
CA LEU A 192 4.23 14.11 11.56
C LEU A 192 5.37 14.86 10.86
N GLY A 193 6.56 14.25 10.77
CA GLY A 193 7.72 14.70 10.01
C GLY A 193 8.55 15.79 10.69
N VAL A 194 8.51 15.88 12.01
CA VAL A 194 9.30 16.83 12.82
C VAL A 194 10.66 16.20 13.16
N LYS A 195 11.77 16.85 12.77
CA LYS A 195 13.15 16.43 13.07
C LYS A 195 13.57 16.81 14.50
N GLY A 196 14.10 15.83 15.25
CA GLY A 196 14.74 15.99 16.57
C GLY A 196 13.76 16.11 17.75
N ARG A 197 14.28 16.27 18.98
CA ARG A 197 13.52 16.55 20.23
C ARG A 197 12.88 17.95 20.25
N ALA A 198 12.39 18.45 19.11
CA ALA A 198 11.65 19.69 19.08
C ALA A 198 10.31 19.46 19.79
N LYS A 199 10.09 20.12 20.94
CA LYS A 199 8.86 20.01 21.72
C LYS A 199 7.65 20.26 20.81
N LEU A 200 6.89 19.21 20.53
CA LEU A 200 5.66 19.23 19.75
C LEU A 200 4.69 20.28 20.31
N SER A 201 4.70 20.55 21.62
CA SER A 201 3.94 21.66 22.27
C SER A 201 4.27 23.05 21.70
N GLN A 202 5.51 23.28 21.23
CA GLN A 202 5.91 24.51 20.53
C GLN A 202 5.49 24.50 19.05
N LEU A 203 5.19 23.32 18.48
CA LEU A 203 4.83 23.10 17.06
C LEU A 203 3.34 22.80 16.84
N THR A 204 2.56 22.52 17.88
CA THR A 204 1.12 22.20 17.80
C THR A 204 0.24 23.36 17.41
N LYS A 205 0.71 24.61 17.60
CA LYS A 205 0.10 25.81 17.02
C LYS A 205 0.65 26.14 15.63
N SER A 206 1.57 25.33 15.10
CA SER A 206 2.20 25.58 13.80
C SER A 206 1.28 25.14 12.68
N LYS A 207 0.80 26.13 11.91
CA LYS A 207 0.05 25.93 10.66
C LYS A 207 0.76 24.97 9.70
N ILE A 208 2.09 24.85 9.78
CA ILE A 208 2.93 23.98 8.94
C ILE A 208 2.67 22.50 9.24
N LEU A 209 2.56 22.14 10.53
CA LEU A 209 2.36 20.76 10.98
C LEU A 209 0.98 20.25 10.57
N THR A 210 -0.07 21.04 10.83
CA THR A 210 -1.45 20.74 10.42
C THR A 210 -1.56 20.62 8.90
N ARG A 211 -0.85 21.47 8.13
CA ARG A 211 -0.83 21.39 6.66
C ARG A 211 -0.21 20.09 6.18
N ARG A 212 0.89 19.64 6.80
CA ARG A 212 1.52 18.36 6.47
C ARG A 212 0.62 17.17 6.80
N ALA A 213 0.01 17.14 7.99
CA ALA A 213 -0.95 16.10 8.36
C ALA A 213 -2.12 16.00 7.37
N ASN A 214 -2.70 17.14 6.98
CA ASN A 214 -3.74 17.20 5.96
C ASN A 214 -3.26 16.74 4.57
N GLY A 215 -2.01 17.05 4.21
CA GLY A 215 -1.38 16.55 2.99
C GLY A 215 -1.29 15.02 2.96
N LEU A 216 -0.86 14.40 4.05
CA LEU A 216 -0.80 12.93 4.17
C LEU A 216 -2.20 12.29 4.05
N VAL A 217 -3.24 12.92 4.59
CA VAL A 217 -4.62 12.45 4.43
C VAL A 217 -5.07 12.51 2.96
N LEU A 218 -4.72 13.58 2.25
CA LEU A 218 -5.05 13.71 0.82
C LEU A 218 -4.30 12.69 -0.05
N LEU A 219 -3.03 12.40 0.26
CA LEU A 219 -2.24 11.38 -0.42
C LEU A 219 -2.93 10.01 -0.35
N ARG A 220 -3.35 9.60 0.85
CA ARG A 220 -4.05 8.33 1.08
C ARG A 220 -5.33 8.23 0.25
N LYS A 221 -6.09 9.33 0.18
CA LYS A 221 -7.32 9.37 -0.62
C LYS A 221 -7.04 9.30 -2.11
N ALA A 222 -5.97 9.94 -2.59
CA ALA A 222 -5.54 9.86 -3.98
C ALA A 222 -5.13 8.42 -4.34
N GLN A 223 -4.26 7.81 -3.53
CA GLN A 223 -3.82 6.41 -3.66
C GLN A 223 -5.01 5.44 -3.74
N ALA A 224 -5.91 5.46 -2.76
CA ALA A 224 -7.09 4.59 -2.74
C ALA A 224 -8.01 4.81 -3.95
N GLY A 225 -8.19 6.05 -4.37
CA GLY A 225 -8.98 6.41 -5.55
C GLY A 225 -8.35 5.92 -6.85
N ILE A 226 -7.03 6.10 -7.01
CA ILE A 226 -6.25 5.63 -8.17
C ILE A 226 -6.41 4.13 -8.33
N MET A 227 -6.20 3.39 -7.24
CA MET A 227 -6.30 1.93 -7.25
C MET A 227 -7.73 1.49 -7.61
N LYS A 228 -8.76 2.09 -6.99
CA LYS A 228 -10.16 1.76 -7.27
C LYS A 228 -10.55 2.00 -8.73
N ARG A 229 -10.09 3.11 -9.34
CA ARG A 229 -10.37 3.37 -10.76
C ARG A 229 -9.67 2.36 -11.66
N LYS A 230 -8.41 2.00 -11.37
CA LYS A 230 -7.67 1.00 -12.15
C LYS A 230 -8.46 -0.32 -12.21
N MET A 231 -8.96 -0.78 -11.06
CA MET A 231 -9.83 -1.96 -10.96
C MET A 231 -11.14 -1.81 -11.76
N GLU A 232 -11.81 -0.65 -11.68
CA GLU A 232 -13.06 -0.41 -12.41
C GLU A 232 -12.88 -0.41 -13.93
N VAL A 233 -11.78 0.15 -14.43
CA VAL A 233 -11.45 0.17 -15.86
C VAL A 233 -11.14 -1.24 -16.34
N GLU A 234 -10.37 -2.03 -15.59
CA GLU A 234 -10.06 -3.41 -15.94
C GLU A 234 -11.32 -4.28 -16.04
N ARG A 235 -12.30 -4.11 -15.12
CA ARG A 235 -13.63 -4.76 -15.26
C ARG A 235 -14.30 -4.45 -16.60
N THR A 236 -14.19 -3.21 -17.10
CA THR A 236 -14.79 -2.84 -18.39
C THR A 236 -14.02 -3.36 -19.60
N VAL A 237 -12.70 -3.50 -19.49
CA VAL A 237 -11.83 -3.94 -20.59
C VAL A 237 -11.83 -5.46 -20.74
N GLY A 238 -11.77 -6.20 -19.62
CA GLY A 238 -11.75 -7.67 -19.60
C GLY A 238 -13.10 -8.31 -19.91
N SER A 239 -14.21 -7.70 -19.47
CA SER A 239 -15.52 -8.34 -19.61
C SER A 239 -16.19 -8.14 -20.99
N HIS A 240 -15.89 -7.05 -21.73
CA HIS A 240 -16.86 -6.49 -22.68
C HIS A 240 -16.31 -6.00 -24.04
N ARG A 241 -15.16 -6.48 -24.50
CA ARG A 241 -14.80 -6.29 -25.91
C ARG A 241 -15.78 -7.13 -26.77
N ASN A 242 -16.70 -6.47 -27.47
CA ASN A 242 -17.51 -7.02 -28.57
C ASN A 242 -18.82 -7.80 -28.24
N LYS A 243 -19.61 -7.42 -27.23
CA LYS A 243 -21.03 -7.85 -27.16
C LYS A 243 -21.99 -6.73 -27.58
N HIS A 244 -22.79 -7.00 -28.61
CA HIS A 244 -23.77 -6.06 -29.20
C HIS A 244 -24.93 -5.66 -28.26
N GLY A 245 -25.09 -6.30 -27.08
CA GLY A 245 -26.20 -6.05 -26.14
C GLY A 245 -25.87 -5.22 -24.89
N GLU A 246 -24.60 -4.91 -24.60
CA GLU A 246 -24.17 -4.34 -23.31
C GLU A 246 -23.63 -2.90 -23.43
N LYS A 247 -23.97 -2.22 -24.53
CA LYS A 247 -23.56 -0.83 -24.80
C LYS A 247 -24.00 0.14 -23.69
N LYS A 248 -25.18 -0.08 -23.09
CA LYS A 248 -25.69 0.70 -21.95
C LYS A 248 -24.88 0.44 -20.68
N LEU A 249 -24.62 -0.81 -20.31
CA LEU A 249 -23.84 -1.15 -19.10
C LEU A 249 -22.41 -0.63 -19.21
N ARG A 250 -21.76 -0.83 -20.37
CA ARG A 250 -20.43 -0.28 -20.63
C ARG A 250 -20.45 1.25 -20.53
N LYS A 251 -21.42 1.93 -21.15
CA LYS A 251 -21.59 3.39 -21.06
C LYS A 251 -21.81 3.84 -19.61
N HIS A 252 -22.60 3.13 -18.81
CA HIS A 252 -22.82 3.47 -17.41
C HIS A 252 -21.56 3.29 -16.56
N ILE A 253 -20.80 2.20 -16.75
CA ILE A 253 -19.56 1.96 -16.00
C ILE A 253 -18.46 2.92 -16.45
N THR A 254 -18.30 3.17 -17.75
CA THR A 254 -17.32 4.16 -18.25
C THR A 254 -17.66 5.56 -17.77
N THR A 255 -18.92 5.98 -17.85
CA THR A 255 -19.34 7.29 -17.33
C THR A 255 -19.16 7.40 -15.81
N ALA A 256 -19.38 6.31 -15.05
CA ALA A 256 -19.11 6.30 -13.61
C ALA A 256 -17.60 6.37 -13.30
N ALA A 257 -16.77 5.67 -14.07
CA ALA A 257 -15.32 5.71 -13.98
C ALA A 257 -14.76 7.11 -14.35
N GLU A 258 -15.27 7.75 -15.41
CA GLU A 258 -14.94 9.12 -15.84
C GLU A 258 -15.33 10.16 -14.77
N ARG A 259 -16.52 10.03 -14.16
CA ARG A 259 -16.94 10.91 -13.05
C ARG A 259 -16.00 10.78 -11.84
N ARG A 260 -15.61 9.55 -11.50
CA ARG A 260 -14.64 9.29 -10.42
C ARG A 260 -13.24 9.76 -10.80
N GLU A 261 -12.84 9.67 -12.06
CA GLU A 261 -11.59 10.21 -12.58
C GLU A 261 -11.44 11.71 -12.28
N GLY A 262 -12.48 12.49 -12.56
CA GLY A 262 -12.49 13.93 -12.23
C GLY A 262 -12.34 14.18 -10.72
N THR A 263 -12.99 13.35 -9.90
CA THR A 263 -12.88 13.44 -8.43
C THR A 263 -11.47 13.11 -7.94
N ILE A 264 -10.85 12.05 -8.47
CA ILE A 264 -9.50 11.61 -8.10
C ILE A 264 -8.47 12.63 -8.58
N LYS A 265 -8.57 13.11 -9.83
CA LYS A 265 -7.72 14.21 -10.33
C LYS A 265 -7.85 15.47 -9.48
N SER A 266 -9.05 15.79 -9.01
CA SER A 266 -9.26 16.90 -8.07
C SER A 266 -8.56 16.67 -6.73
N ILE A 267 -8.62 15.44 -6.18
CA ILE A 267 -7.93 15.10 -4.93
C ILE A 267 -6.41 15.17 -5.11
N VAL A 268 -5.87 14.64 -6.21
CA VAL A 268 -4.44 14.71 -6.55
C VAL A 268 -4.00 16.16 -6.72
N SER A 269 -4.77 16.98 -7.42
CA SER A 269 -4.47 18.41 -7.56
C SER A 269 -4.47 19.13 -6.21
N LYS A 270 -5.43 18.83 -5.33
CA LYS A 270 -5.45 19.35 -3.95
C LYS A 270 -4.25 18.86 -3.13
N TYR A 271 -3.83 17.61 -3.30
CA TYR A 271 -2.64 17.05 -2.67
C TYR A 271 -1.36 17.75 -3.14
N ASN A 272 -1.14 17.84 -4.45
CA ASN A 272 0.03 18.49 -5.02
C ASN A 272 0.07 19.98 -4.63
N LYS A 273 -1.08 20.66 -4.60
CA LYS A 273 -1.18 22.02 -4.05
C LYS A 273 -0.77 22.07 -2.57
N ALA A 274 -1.23 21.13 -1.75
CA ALA A 274 -0.83 21.04 -0.34
C ALA A 274 0.68 20.81 -0.18
N CYS A 275 1.31 20.04 -1.09
CA CYS A 275 2.77 19.85 -1.13
C CYS A 275 3.50 21.16 -1.42
N ARG A 276 3.07 21.93 -2.43
CA ARG A 276 3.66 23.25 -2.76
C ARG A 276 3.49 24.26 -1.63
N ASP A 277 2.28 24.33 -1.07
CA ASP A 277 1.99 25.24 0.04
C ASP A 277 2.85 24.90 1.27
N LEU A 278 3.00 23.61 1.57
CA LEU A 278 3.87 23.12 2.64
C LEU A 278 5.33 23.48 2.38
N ALA A 279 5.84 23.27 1.16
CA ALA A 279 7.20 23.62 0.77
C ALA A 279 7.47 25.14 0.92
N ALA A 280 6.51 25.99 0.52
CA ALA A 280 6.59 27.43 0.69
C ALA A 280 6.63 27.84 2.17
N MET A 281 5.80 27.21 3.01
CA MET A 281 5.79 27.45 4.46
C MET A 281 7.11 27.03 5.12
N ILE A 282 7.65 25.87 4.74
CA ILE A 282 8.96 25.38 5.21
C ILE A 282 10.05 26.37 4.81
N LYS A 283 10.07 26.82 3.56
CA LYS A 283 11.07 27.79 3.07
C LYS A 283 11.03 29.10 3.86
N ARG A 284 9.84 29.65 4.12
CA ARG A 284 9.67 30.87 4.95
C ARG A 284 10.17 30.67 6.38
N GLU A 285 9.90 29.52 6.98
CA GLU A 285 10.35 29.21 8.35
C GLU A 285 11.87 29.08 8.41
N ILE A 286 12.49 28.47 7.39
CA ILE A 286 13.95 28.42 7.25
C ILE A 286 14.53 29.83 7.10
N THR A 287 13.95 30.69 6.25
CA THR A 287 14.45 32.07 6.10
C THR A 287 14.34 32.87 7.40
N ARG A 288 13.29 32.67 8.20
CA ARG A 288 13.08 33.41 9.46
C ARG A 288 13.95 32.91 10.61
N LYS A 289 14.12 31.59 10.75
CA LYS A 289 14.75 30.96 11.93
C LYS A 289 16.02 30.17 11.62
N GLY A 290 16.49 30.20 10.38
CA GLY A 290 17.63 29.42 9.89
C GLY A 290 17.36 27.91 9.73
N ARG A 291 16.27 27.37 10.30
CA ARG A 291 15.94 25.95 10.26
C ARG A 291 14.44 25.67 10.32
N CYS A 292 14.01 24.56 9.72
CA CYS A 292 12.67 24.00 9.89
C CYS A 292 12.78 22.50 10.17
N ALA A 293 12.14 22.05 11.25
CA ALA A 293 12.13 20.64 11.61
C ALA A 293 11.19 19.81 10.72
N ILE A 294 10.26 20.44 10.00
CA ILE A 294 9.21 19.73 9.24
C ILE A 294 9.71 19.37 7.83
N ARG A 295 9.65 18.09 7.46
CA ARG A 295 10.02 17.61 6.11
C ARG A 295 8.95 18.03 5.07
N PRO A 296 9.32 18.30 3.80
CA PRO A 296 8.36 18.45 2.71
C PRO A 296 7.67 17.12 2.32
N LEU A 297 6.60 17.21 1.54
CA LEU A 297 5.91 16.09 0.88
C LEU A 297 6.24 16.11 -0.62
N THR A 298 6.17 14.95 -1.28
CA THR A 298 6.50 14.78 -2.71
C THR A 298 5.23 14.78 -3.55
N GLU A 299 5.20 15.49 -4.67
CA GLU A 299 4.03 15.53 -5.55
C GLU A 299 3.81 14.19 -6.29
N LEU A 300 2.53 13.87 -6.55
CA LEU A 300 2.16 12.78 -7.45
C LEU A 300 2.25 13.23 -8.91
N PRO A 301 2.57 12.32 -9.85
CA PRO A 301 2.62 12.65 -11.28
C PRO A 301 1.24 13.08 -11.80
N THR A 302 1.21 14.12 -12.63
CA THR A 302 -0.02 14.69 -13.21
C THR A 302 -0.48 13.93 -14.46
N SER A 303 0.45 13.29 -15.18
CA SER A 303 0.21 12.36 -16.30
C SER A 303 0.57 10.93 -15.89
N GLY A 304 -0.02 9.93 -16.54
CA GLY A 304 0.28 8.51 -16.27
C GLY A 304 -0.13 8.00 -14.88
N ILE A 305 -0.99 8.74 -14.15
CA ILE A 305 -1.37 8.42 -12.77
C ILE A 305 -2.11 7.08 -12.63
N TRP A 306 -2.64 6.56 -13.74
CA TRP A 306 -3.37 5.30 -13.81
C TRP A 306 -2.47 4.10 -14.09
N ASP A 307 -1.30 4.36 -14.65
CA ASP A 307 -0.32 3.35 -15.06
C ASP A 307 0.70 3.08 -13.96
N LEU A 308 0.49 3.66 -12.77
CA LEU A 308 1.29 3.40 -11.59
C LEU A 308 1.21 1.89 -11.27
N GLY A 309 2.37 1.23 -11.35
CA GLY A 309 2.52 -0.16 -10.96
C GLY A 309 2.22 -0.36 -9.48
N ILE A 310 1.92 -1.59 -9.08
CA ILE A 310 1.79 -2.02 -7.68
C ILE A 310 3.06 -1.63 -6.88
N ASP A 311 4.18 -1.51 -7.58
CA ASP A 311 5.50 -1.26 -7.05
C ASP A 311 5.94 0.22 -7.12
N ASN A 312 5.05 1.15 -7.46
CA ASN A 312 5.42 2.57 -7.49
C ASN A 312 5.70 3.13 -6.09
N ALA A 313 6.75 3.95 -5.95
CA ALA A 313 7.11 4.60 -4.68
C ALA A 313 6.00 5.50 -4.11
N CYS A 314 5.03 5.91 -4.94
CA CYS A 314 3.85 6.61 -4.47
C CYS A 314 3.02 5.79 -3.49
N TRP A 315 3.22 4.47 -3.36
CA TRP A 315 2.52 3.60 -2.40
C TRP A 315 3.24 3.46 -1.05
N ASP A 316 4.46 4.02 -0.92
CA ASP A 316 5.32 3.85 0.26
C ASP A 316 4.74 4.50 1.53
N ASP A 317 3.90 5.53 1.36
CA ASP A 317 3.22 6.24 2.45
C ASP A 317 1.87 5.57 2.85
N LEU A 318 1.57 4.37 2.35
CA LEU A 318 0.42 3.58 2.82
C LEU A 318 0.66 3.08 4.25
N ARG A 319 -0.10 3.66 5.17
CA ARG A 319 -0.27 3.36 6.61
C ARG A 319 0.51 2.15 7.15
N PHE A 320 1.43 2.44 8.07
CA PHE A 320 1.67 1.65 9.27
C PHE A 320 0.69 2.15 10.34
N ASP A 321 -0.20 1.30 10.80
CA ASP A 321 -1.12 1.53 11.93
C ASP A 321 -0.59 0.82 13.20
N GLY A 322 0.71 0.56 13.28
CA GLY A 322 1.33 -0.05 14.45
C GLY A 322 1.12 0.81 15.69
N ASP A 323 0.98 0.15 16.85
CA ASP A 323 0.91 0.84 18.13
C ASP A 323 2.18 1.67 18.34
N ALA A 324 2.05 2.74 19.15
CA ALA A 324 3.08 3.78 19.35
C ALA A 324 4.45 3.26 19.86
N THR A 325 4.57 1.96 20.13
CA THR A 325 5.76 1.24 20.59
C THR A 325 6.62 0.62 19.48
N ASP A 326 6.17 0.57 18.22
CA ASP A 326 6.85 -0.20 17.17
C ASP A 326 7.65 0.67 16.17
N ARG A 327 8.89 0.27 15.83
CA ARG A 327 9.72 0.95 14.81
C ARG A 327 9.08 0.70 13.44
N ALA A 328 9.03 1.72 12.56
CA ALA A 328 8.53 1.53 11.20
C ALA A 328 9.29 0.36 10.56
N PRO A 329 8.60 -0.69 10.08
CA PRO A 329 9.26 -1.88 9.55
C PRO A 329 10.18 -1.57 8.37
N ALA A 330 11.18 -2.41 8.14
CA ALA A 330 12.12 -2.22 7.03
C ALA A 330 11.42 -2.33 5.67
N TRP A 331 10.40 -3.21 5.53
CA TRP A 331 9.57 -3.28 4.32
C TRP A 331 8.85 -1.97 3.98
N MET A 332 8.72 -1.03 4.91
CA MET A 332 8.10 0.27 4.66
C MET A 332 9.16 1.36 4.44
N SER A 333 10.17 1.39 5.29
CA SER A 333 11.09 2.52 5.42
C SER A 333 12.35 2.40 4.56
N ASP A 334 12.79 1.18 4.26
CA ASP A 334 13.99 0.92 3.49
C ASP A 334 13.63 0.61 2.02
N HIS A 335 14.36 1.24 1.09
CA HIS A 335 14.17 1.04 -0.34
C HIS A 335 14.67 -0.34 -0.77
N ASN A 336 15.84 -0.74 -0.26
CA ASN A 336 16.50 -1.97 -0.64
C ASN A 336 15.69 -3.19 -0.16
N THR A 337 15.17 -3.16 1.07
CA THR A 337 14.25 -4.18 1.58
C THR A 337 13.02 -4.35 0.68
N ARG A 338 12.40 -3.24 0.23
CA ARG A 338 11.22 -3.31 -0.66
C ARG A 338 11.55 -3.90 -2.02
N GLN A 339 12.69 -3.51 -2.57
CA GLN A 339 13.15 -4.03 -3.84
C GLN A 339 13.51 -5.52 -3.74
N ALA A 340 14.16 -5.93 -2.65
CA ALA A 340 14.46 -7.33 -2.36
C ALA A 340 13.19 -8.18 -2.22
N ILE A 341 12.14 -7.69 -1.54
CA ILE A 341 10.83 -8.37 -1.46
C ILE A 341 10.24 -8.58 -2.86
N ARG A 342 10.26 -7.55 -3.71
CA ARG A 342 9.72 -7.64 -5.08
C ARG A 342 10.49 -8.63 -5.93
N GLY A 343 11.81 -8.52 -5.93
CA GLY A 343 12.70 -9.43 -6.64
C GLY A 343 12.48 -10.87 -6.19
N ARG A 344 12.45 -11.12 -4.88
CA ARG A 344 12.24 -12.46 -4.32
C ARG A 344 10.88 -13.06 -4.69
N LEU A 345 9.79 -12.29 -4.55
CA LEU A 345 8.46 -12.78 -4.94
C LEU A 345 8.37 -13.06 -6.44
N LEU A 346 9.03 -12.26 -7.28
CA LEU A 346 9.07 -12.50 -8.72
C LEU A 346 9.89 -13.73 -9.06
N LEU A 347 11.03 -13.93 -8.38
CA LEU A 347 11.88 -15.11 -8.54
C LEU A 347 11.14 -16.39 -8.16
N ASP A 348 10.47 -16.41 -6.99
CA ASP A 348 9.63 -17.54 -6.56
C ASP A 348 8.56 -17.88 -7.61
N ARG A 349 7.94 -16.88 -8.26
CA ARG A 349 6.97 -17.10 -9.35
C ARG A 349 7.62 -17.57 -10.66
N CYS A 350 8.88 -17.25 -10.90
CA CYS A 350 9.64 -17.78 -12.03
C CYS A 350 10.19 -19.19 -11.78
N ASP A 351 10.35 -19.62 -10.53
CA ASP A 351 10.73 -20.99 -10.15
C ASP A 351 9.53 -21.95 -10.26
N GLU A 352 8.31 -21.43 -10.01
CA GLU A 352 7.07 -22.20 -10.15
C GLU A 352 6.63 -22.43 -11.61
N GLU A 353 6.98 -21.52 -12.52
CA GLU A 353 6.61 -21.53 -13.93
C GLU A 353 7.57 -22.38 -14.76
#